data_AF-A0A7K2P8N4-F1
#
_entry.id   AF-A0A7K2P8N4-F1
#
_cell.length_a   1.000
_cell.length_b   1.000
_cell.length_c   1.000
_cell.angle_alpha   90.00
_cell.angle_beta   90.00
_cell.angle_gamma   90.00
#
_symmetry.space_group_name_H-M   'P 1'
#
loop_
_entity.id
_entity.type
_entity.pdbx_description
1 polymer ?
#
loop_
_entity_poly.entity_id
_entity_poly.type
_entity_poly.pdbx_seq_one_letter_code
_entity_poly.pdbx_strand_id
1 'polypeptide(L)'
;MTGTRRSVAALFLLPALVLLGALVVYPIGYSLIRSFYDQSGDSFAGFDNYETLFTDDGIRTALKNNVIWVVFAPTVATALGLIFAVLTERIRWGTAFKLVVFMPMAISMLAAGIIFRLVYDQDPDKGVANAVWVGVHDTFAESSAFPKAHPGRDSPLEPAGGGAFVTKQPVTAGTPVVLPLVGVAPDLMPDGAKKAATAEPADGKVTGTTWQDFTRGKGVGKLGGVDAAELGYAGMKIEAVKDGEVVATTTAAGDGTFTLPAAA
;
A
#
# COMPACT_ATOMS: atom_id res chain seq x y z
N MET A 1 -25.67 68.99 -11.98
CA MET A 1 -24.89 68.38 -13.08
C MET A 1 -23.90 67.38 -12.49
N THR A 2 -24.37 66.18 -12.11
CA THR A 2 -23.53 65.09 -11.60
C THR A 2 -23.00 64.28 -12.77
N GLY A 3 -22.05 64.86 -13.49
CA GLY A 3 -21.29 64.16 -14.53
C GLY A 3 -20.30 63.24 -13.86
N THR A 4 -20.58 61.94 -13.81
CA THR A 4 -19.63 60.90 -13.41
C THR A 4 -18.39 61.03 -14.30
N ARG A 5 -17.31 61.61 -13.79
CA ARG A 5 -16.08 61.81 -14.56
C ARG A 5 -15.41 60.45 -14.76
N ARG A 6 -15.85 59.71 -15.78
CA ARG A 6 -15.31 58.39 -16.19
C ARG A 6 -13.78 58.40 -16.32
N SER A 7 -13.19 59.56 -16.62
CA SER A 7 -11.76 59.78 -16.64
C SER A 7 -11.08 59.60 -15.28
N VAL A 8 -11.70 60.02 -14.18
CA VAL A 8 -11.17 59.82 -12.83
C VAL A 8 -11.24 58.34 -12.46
N ALA A 9 -12.38 57.68 -12.71
CA ALA A 9 -12.52 56.24 -12.49
C ALA A 9 -11.50 55.43 -13.34
N ALA A 10 -11.29 55.81 -14.60
CA ALA A 10 -10.30 55.21 -15.47
C ALA A 10 -8.87 55.39 -14.92
N LEU A 11 -8.53 56.57 -14.41
CA LEU A 11 -7.21 56.84 -13.82
C LEU A 11 -6.93 55.98 -12.58
N PHE A 12 -7.94 55.74 -11.73
CA PHE A 12 -7.80 54.86 -10.57
C PHE A 12 -7.76 53.36 -10.93
N LEU A 13 -8.46 52.95 -12.00
CA LEU A 13 -8.44 51.56 -12.48
C LEU A 13 -7.20 51.22 -13.33
N LEU A 14 -6.58 52.22 -13.97
CA LEU A 14 -5.51 52.03 -14.94
C LEU A 14 -4.32 51.22 -14.38
N PRO A 15 -3.79 51.47 -13.17
CA PRO A 15 -2.70 50.67 -12.63
C PRO A 15 -3.06 49.18 -12.46
N ALA A 16 -4.27 48.90 -11.98
CA ALA A 16 -4.76 47.53 -11.82
C ALA A 16 -4.96 46.84 -13.18
N LEU A 17 -5.52 47.56 -14.17
CA LEU A 17 -5.71 47.03 -15.52
C LEU A 17 -4.39 46.78 -16.24
N VAL A 18 -3.39 47.65 -16.06
CA VAL A 18 -2.05 47.45 -16.62
C VAL A 18 -1.40 46.22 -16.02
N LEU A 19 -1.46 46.04 -14.69
CA LEU A 19 -0.90 44.86 -14.02
C LEU A 19 -1.64 43.58 -14.42
N LEU A 20 -2.97 43.59 -14.46
CA LEU A 20 -3.78 42.45 -14.92
C LEU A 20 -3.48 42.12 -16.39
N GLY A 21 -3.36 43.14 -17.23
CA GLY A 21 -2.99 43.01 -18.63
C GLY A 21 -1.63 42.34 -18.79
N ALA A 22 -0.61 42.83 -18.07
CA ALA A 22 0.76 42.34 -18.18
C ALA A 22 0.98 40.96 -17.53
N LEU A 23 0.36 40.70 -16.37
CA LEU A 23 0.63 39.49 -15.58
C LEU A 23 -0.35 38.34 -15.82
N VAL A 24 -1.54 38.61 -16.39
CA VAL A 24 -2.57 37.59 -16.62
C VAL A 24 -2.93 37.50 -18.09
N VAL A 25 -3.36 38.61 -18.71
CA VAL A 25 -3.87 38.58 -20.09
C VAL A 25 -2.76 38.28 -21.10
N TYR A 26 -1.61 38.94 -20.94
CA TYR A 26 -0.44 38.72 -21.81
C TYR A 26 0.03 37.26 -21.80
N PRO A 27 0.32 36.60 -20.65
CA PRO A 27 0.75 35.21 -20.67
C PRO A 27 -0.33 34.26 -21.21
N ILE A 28 -1.62 34.51 -20.96
CA ILE A 28 -2.70 33.72 -21.58
C ILE A 28 -2.65 33.83 -23.10
N GLY A 29 -2.60 35.05 -23.65
CA GLY A 29 -2.50 35.27 -25.10
C GLY A 29 -1.25 34.64 -25.69
N TYR A 30 -0.10 34.80 -25.01
CA TYR A 30 1.15 34.16 -25.40
C TYR A 30 1.06 32.64 -25.40
N SER A 31 0.48 32.02 -24.37
CA SER A 31 0.26 30.57 -24.31
C SER A 31 -0.69 30.08 -25.41
N LEU A 32 -1.75 30.82 -25.72
CA LEU A 32 -2.67 30.51 -26.81
C LEU A 32 -2.00 30.58 -28.18
N ILE A 33 -1.10 31.54 -28.41
CA ILE A 33 -0.34 31.60 -29.66
C ILE A 33 0.66 30.44 -29.69
N ARG A 34 1.40 30.21 -28.59
CA ARG A 34 2.38 29.12 -28.47
C ARG A 34 1.80 27.73 -28.65
N SER A 35 0.51 27.50 -28.34
CA SER A 35 -0.11 26.18 -28.52
C SER A 35 -0.29 25.79 -29.99
N PHE A 36 -0.16 26.71 -30.94
CA PHE A 36 -0.13 26.43 -32.39
C PHE A 36 1.28 26.16 -32.94
N TYR A 37 2.31 26.24 -32.10
CA TYR A 37 3.70 25.96 -32.49
C TYR A 37 4.14 24.58 -31.99
N ASP A 38 5.21 24.05 -32.56
CA ASP A 38 5.84 22.81 -32.10
C ASP A 38 6.41 22.93 -30.67
N GLN A 39 6.90 21.81 -30.12
CA GLN A 39 7.44 21.75 -28.76
C GLN A 39 8.62 22.72 -28.55
N SER A 40 9.46 22.91 -29.56
CA SER A 40 10.56 23.91 -29.55
C SER A 40 10.04 25.34 -29.59
N GLY A 41 8.93 25.59 -30.27
CA GLY A 41 8.40 26.91 -30.59
C GLY A 41 8.95 27.52 -31.88
N ASP A 42 9.67 26.74 -32.69
CA ASP A 42 10.42 27.23 -33.86
C ASP A 42 9.60 27.10 -35.15
N SER A 43 8.70 26.12 -35.22
CA SER A 43 7.80 25.93 -36.37
C SER A 43 6.33 25.98 -35.98
N PHE A 44 5.49 26.45 -36.92
CA PHE A 44 4.04 26.48 -36.77
C PHE A 44 3.46 25.09 -37.06
N ALA A 45 2.92 24.44 -36.03
CA ALA A 45 2.34 23.10 -36.07
C ALA A 45 0.82 23.10 -36.28
N GLY A 46 0.19 24.29 -36.39
CA GLY A 46 -1.24 24.40 -36.62
C GLY A 46 -2.08 23.75 -35.52
N PHE A 47 -2.96 22.81 -35.88
CA PHE A 47 -3.87 22.14 -34.95
C PHE A 47 -3.39 20.74 -34.50
N ASP A 48 -2.21 20.30 -34.93
CA ASP A 48 -1.71 18.93 -34.67
C ASP A 48 -1.58 18.65 -33.16
N ASN A 49 -1.19 19.66 -32.38
CA ASN A 49 -1.15 19.58 -30.92
C ASN A 49 -2.53 19.29 -30.33
N TYR A 50 -3.59 19.88 -30.88
CA TYR A 50 -4.96 19.68 -30.42
C TYR A 50 -5.51 18.31 -30.85
N GLU A 51 -5.19 17.85 -32.06
CA GLU A 51 -5.53 16.49 -32.49
C GLU A 51 -4.90 15.45 -31.56
N THR A 52 -3.62 15.64 -31.19
CA THR A 52 -2.90 14.77 -30.25
C THR A 52 -3.59 14.68 -28.88
N LEU A 53 -4.15 15.79 -28.37
CA LEU A 53 -4.93 15.76 -27.11
C LEU A 53 -6.11 14.79 -27.18
N PHE A 54 -6.69 14.64 -28.37
CA PHE A 54 -7.83 13.78 -28.62
C PHE A 54 -7.47 12.45 -29.25
N THR A 55 -6.22 12.09 -29.50
CA THR A 55 -5.82 10.76 -30.00
C THR A 55 -4.99 9.99 -28.99
N ASP A 56 -4.21 10.67 -28.15
CA ASP A 56 -3.38 10.03 -27.13
C ASP A 56 -4.21 9.56 -25.93
N ASP A 57 -4.12 8.26 -25.61
CA ASP A 57 -4.91 7.64 -24.55
C ASP A 57 -4.48 8.08 -23.14
N GLY A 58 -3.20 8.42 -22.94
CA GLY A 58 -2.70 8.97 -21.69
C GLY A 58 -3.27 10.35 -21.41
N ILE A 59 -3.23 11.24 -22.40
CA ILE A 59 -3.79 12.60 -22.32
C ILE A 59 -5.31 12.55 -22.14
N ARG A 60 -6.03 11.70 -22.88
CA ARG A 60 -7.48 11.51 -22.72
C ARG A 60 -7.84 11.05 -21.31
N THR A 61 -7.05 10.15 -20.73
CA THR A 61 -7.25 9.67 -19.35
C THR A 61 -7.03 10.80 -18.35
N ALA A 62 -5.95 11.58 -18.51
CA ALA A 62 -5.68 12.74 -17.66
C ALA A 62 -6.79 13.81 -17.78
N LEU A 63 -7.28 14.08 -18.99
CA LEU A 63 -8.41 14.99 -19.25
C LEU A 63 -9.69 14.52 -18.55
N LYS A 64 -10.07 13.25 -18.73
CA LYS A 64 -11.25 12.67 -18.07
C LYS A 64 -11.14 12.79 -16.55
N ASN A 65 -10.00 12.43 -15.97
CA ASN A 65 -9.77 12.52 -14.53
C ASN A 65 -9.87 13.97 -14.03
N ASN A 66 -9.27 14.92 -14.74
CA ASN A 66 -9.37 16.35 -14.39
C ASN A 66 -10.82 16.84 -14.44
N VAL A 67 -11.57 16.51 -15.49
CA VAL A 67 -12.99 16.91 -15.59
C VAL A 67 -13.82 16.30 -14.46
N ILE A 68 -13.60 15.02 -14.14
CA ILE A 68 -14.25 14.36 -13.00
C ILE A 68 -13.94 15.14 -11.72
N TRP A 69 -12.68 15.46 -11.44
CA TRP A 69 -12.30 16.18 -10.22
C TRP A 69 -12.84 17.61 -10.17
N VAL A 70 -12.83 18.34 -11.28
CA VAL A 70 -13.35 19.72 -11.37
C VAL A 70 -14.85 19.78 -11.06
N VAL A 71 -15.62 18.75 -11.41
CA VAL A 71 -17.05 18.68 -11.09
C VAL A 71 -17.28 18.08 -9.70
N PHE A 72 -16.66 16.95 -9.42
CA PHE A 72 -16.92 16.15 -8.23
C PHE A 72 -16.48 16.87 -6.95
N ALA A 73 -15.24 17.38 -6.90
CA ALA A 73 -14.70 17.95 -5.67
C ALA A 73 -15.49 19.18 -5.19
N PRO A 74 -15.75 20.20 -6.05
CA PRO A 74 -16.55 21.35 -5.65
C PRO A 74 -17.99 20.96 -5.30
N THR A 75 -18.62 20.05 -6.06
CA THR A 75 -19.99 19.61 -5.79
C THR A 75 -20.10 18.96 -4.40
N VAL A 76 -19.21 18.02 -4.09
CA VAL A 76 -19.19 17.33 -2.80
C VAL A 76 -18.83 18.30 -1.67
N ALA A 77 -17.79 19.14 -1.86
CA ALA A 77 -17.38 20.12 -0.85
C ALA A 77 -18.48 21.14 -0.55
N THR A 78 -19.19 21.64 -1.57
CA THR A 78 -20.33 22.56 -1.39
C THR A 78 -21.50 21.85 -0.73
N ALA A 79 -21.86 20.63 -1.16
CA ALA A 79 -22.95 19.88 -0.55
C ALA A 79 -22.69 19.61 0.95
N LEU A 80 -21.50 19.11 1.28
CA LEU A 80 -21.10 18.89 2.68
C LEU A 80 -21.03 20.20 3.46
N GLY A 81 -20.49 21.26 2.86
CA GLY A 81 -20.42 22.59 3.47
C GLY A 81 -21.80 23.15 3.82
N LEU A 82 -22.79 22.97 2.95
CA LEU A 82 -24.18 23.37 3.20
C LEU A 82 -24.83 22.54 4.31
N ILE A 83 -24.62 21.22 4.31
CA ILE A 83 -25.08 20.33 5.38
C ILE A 83 -24.51 20.81 6.73
N PHE A 84 -23.19 21.00 6.81
CA PHE A 84 -22.55 21.50 8.03
C PHE A 84 -23.04 22.88 8.43
N ALA A 85 -23.26 23.79 7.47
CA ALA A 85 -23.77 25.13 7.75
C ALA A 85 -25.13 25.08 8.46
N VAL A 86 -26.07 24.26 7.97
CA VAL A 86 -27.41 24.11 8.55
C VAL A 86 -27.36 23.39 9.90
N LEU A 87 -26.58 22.29 10.01
CA LEU A 87 -26.47 21.54 11.27
C LEU A 87 -25.88 22.40 12.39
N THR A 88 -24.89 23.24 12.06
CA THR A 88 -24.19 24.05 13.06
C THR A 88 -25.10 25.14 13.65
N GLU A 89 -26.12 25.59 12.92
CA GLU A 89 -27.10 26.57 13.41
C GLU A 89 -27.95 26.02 14.57
N ARG A 90 -28.09 24.69 14.66
CA ARG A 90 -28.83 24.01 15.75
C ARG A 90 -27.97 23.71 16.98
N ILE A 91 -26.65 23.94 16.93
CA ILE A 91 -25.72 23.55 17.99
C ILE A 91 -25.44 24.74 18.92
N ARG A 92 -25.65 24.53 20.23
CA ARG A 92 -25.45 25.57 21.28
C ARG A 92 -24.00 26.08 21.39
N TRP A 93 -23.03 25.31 20.89
CA TRP A 93 -21.59 25.61 20.82
C TRP A 93 -21.09 25.77 19.37
N GLY A 94 -21.95 26.22 18.45
CA GLY A 94 -21.67 26.26 17.01
C GLY A 94 -20.37 26.99 16.62
N THR A 95 -19.93 27.99 17.39
CA THR A 95 -18.64 28.69 17.15
C THR A 95 -17.43 27.77 17.31
N ALA A 96 -17.38 26.97 18.38
CA ALA A 96 -16.27 26.03 18.60
C ALA A 96 -16.22 24.96 17.50
N PHE A 97 -17.39 24.46 17.08
CA PHE A 97 -17.50 23.51 15.98
C PHE A 97 -16.98 24.09 14.66
N LYS A 98 -17.39 25.34 14.31
CA LYS A 98 -16.86 26.05 13.12
C LYS A 98 -15.34 26.16 13.17
N LEU A 99 -14.78 26.54 14.32
CA LEU A 99 -13.33 26.67 14.47
C LEU A 99 -12.60 25.36 14.16
N VAL A 100 -13.09 24.22 14.68
CA VAL A 100 -12.48 22.91 14.41
C VAL A 100 -12.61 22.51 12.94
N VAL A 101 -13.80 22.68 12.34
CA VAL A 101 -14.05 22.32 10.93
C VAL A 101 -13.24 23.20 9.97
N PHE A 102 -13.05 24.47 10.31
CA PHE A 102 -12.29 25.43 9.48
C PHE A 102 -10.80 25.48 9.80
N MET A 103 -10.35 24.92 10.93
CA MET A 103 -8.94 24.86 11.32
C MET A 103 -8.01 24.33 10.22
N PRO A 104 -8.38 23.27 9.46
CA PRO A 104 -7.52 22.74 8.41
C PRO A 104 -7.23 23.72 7.28
N MET A 105 -8.06 24.75 7.06
CA MET A 105 -7.80 25.76 6.03
C MET A 105 -6.54 26.60 6.32
N ALA A 106 -6.08 26.63 7.56
CA ALA A 106 -4.82 27.27 7.93
C ALA A 106 -3.58 26.44 7.58
N ILE A 107 -3.76 25.14 7.26
CA ILE A 107 -2.68 24.23 6.91
C ILE A 107 -2.29 24.46 5.45
N SER A 108 -0.99 24.57 5.17
CA SER A 108 -0.51 24.71 3.79
C SER A 108 -0.75 23.43 2.99
N MET A 109 -0.97 23.56 1.68
CA MET A 109 -1.14 22.39 0.78
C MET A 109 0.06 21.43 0.85
N LEU A 110 1.27 21.95 1.01
CA LEU A 110 2.47 21.13 1.17
C LEU A 110 2.41 20.30 2.46
N ALA A 111 2.10 20.93 3.59
CA ALA A 111 2.00 20.25 4.88
C ALA A 111 0.87 19.20 4.87
N ALA A 112 -0.29 19.54 4.30
CA ALA A 112 -1.38 18.59 4.10
C ALA A 112 -0.92 17.38 3.26
N GLY A 113 -0.19 17.60 2.18
CA GLY A 113 0.39 16.54 1.35
C GLY A 113 1.34 15.63 2.13
N ILE A 114 2.20 16.19 2.98
CA ILE A 114 3.10 15.41 3.85
C ILE A 114 2.31 14.60 4.87
N ILE A 115 1.32 15.21 5.53
CA ILE A 115 0.46 14.52 6.50
C ILE A 115 -0.23 13.33 5.83
N PHE A 116 -0.88 13.54 4.68
CA PHE A 116 -1.56 12.46 3.97
C PHE A 116 -0.60 11.37 3.51
N ARG A 117 0.60 11.74 3.03
CA ARG A 117 1.64 10.77 2.68
C ARG A 117 2.05 9.90 3.88
N LEU A 118 2.24 10.52 5.05
CA LEU A 118 2.60 9.79 6.27
C LEU A 118 1.44 8.93 6.77
N VAL A 119 0.21 9.43 6.73
CA VAL A 119 -0.98 8.67 7.15
C VAL A 119 -1.19 7.43 6.28
N TYR A 120 -0.96 7.56 4.97
CA TYR A 120 -1.11 6.48 3.99
C TYR A 120 0.21 5.79 3.62
N ASP A 121 1.25 5.93 4.45
CA ASP A 121 2.48 5.16 4.25
C ASP A 121 2.16 3.66 4.35
N GLN A 122 2.74 2.88 3.44
CA GLN A 122 2.52 1.44 3.35
C GLN A 122 3.22 0.68 4.47
N ASP A 123 4.27 1.27 5.04
CA ASP A 123 4.97 0.71 6.19
C ASP A 123 4.07 0.80 7.44
N PRO A 124 3.61 -0.33 8.03
CA PRO A 124 2.73 -0.33 9.20
C PRO A 124 3.32 0.41 10.41
N ASP A 125 4.66 0.48 10.50
CA ASP A 125 5.35 1.12 11.62
C ASP A 125 5.41 2.65 11.48
N LYS A 126 5.04 3.18 10.30
CA LYS A 126 5.05 4.62 9.99
C LYS A 126 3.68 5.16 9.58
N GLY A 127 2.89 4.34 8.90
CA GLY A 127 1.58 4.66 8.37
C GLY A 127 0.51 4.58 9.45
N VAL A 128 0.01 5.73 9.92
CA VAL A 128 -1.01 5.75 10.99
C VAL A 128 -2.27 4.97 10.59
N ALA A 129 -2.75 5.11 9.36
CA ALA A 129 -3.94 4.38 8.92
C ALA A 129 -3.71 2.86 8.87
N ASN A 130 -2.52 2.44 8.40
CA ASN A 130 -2.17 1.03 8.32
C ASN A 130 -1.93 0.43 9.71
N ALA A 131 -1.29 1.18 10.61
CA ALA A 131 -1.09 0.79 12.01
C ALA A 131 -2.43 0.55 12.72
N VAL A 132 -3.43 1.42 12.52
CA VAL A 132 -4.78 1.22 13.08
C VAL A 132 -5.42 -0.03 12.48
N TRP A 133 -5.31 -0.24 11.16
CA TRP A 133 -5.86 -1.42 10.51
C TRP A 133 -5.23 -2.72 11.02
N VAL A 134 -3.90 -2.79 11.06
CA VAL A 134 -3.15 -3.94 11.58
C VAL A 134 -3.48 -4.17 13.06
N GLY A 135 -3.54 -3.12 13.89
CA GLY A 135 -3.91 -3.27 15.30
C GLY A 135 -5.32 -3.84 15.50
N VAL A 136 -6.30 -3.40 14.70
CA VAL A 136 -7.65 -3.99 14.71
C VAL A 136 -7.61 -5.43 14.21
N HIS A 137 -6.93 -5.70 13.10
CA HIS A 137 -6.80 -7.05 12.54
C HIS A 137 -6.17 -8.01 13.56
N ASP A 138 -5.06 -7.64 14.18
CA ASP A 138 -4.30 -8.45 15.13
C ASP A 138 -5.05 -8.63 16.46
N THR A 139 -6.05 -7.78 16.76
CA THR A 139 -6.97 -8.01 17.88
C THR A 139 -7.88 -9.23 17.63
N PHE A 140 -8.18 -9.53 16.37
CA PHE A 140 -9.08 -10.61 15.97
C PHE A 140 -8.37 -11.80 15.31
N ALA A 141 -7.12 -11.65 14.91
CA ALA A 141 -6.29 -12.70 14.35
C ALA A 141 -5.40 -13.32 15.43
N GLU A 142 -5.30 -14.66 15.49
CA GLU A 142 -4.31 -15.30 16.34
C GLU A 142 -2.90 -14.91 15.89
N SER A 143 -2.09 -14.37 16.81
CA SER A 143 -0.70 -14.02 16.53
C SER A 143 0.09 -15.27 16.14
N SER A 144 0.41 -15.41 14.86
CA SER A 144 1.44 -16.33 14.41
C SER A 144 2.80 -15.89 14.94
N ALA A 145 3.59 -16.82 15.46
CA ALA A 145 4.99 -16.55 15.84
C ALA A 145 5.85 -16.12 14.61
N PHE A 146 5.35 -16.37 13.40
CA PHE A 146 6.02 -16.08 12.14
C PHE A 146 5.06 -15.38 11.16
N PRO A 147 4.65 -14.12 11.40
CA PRO A 147 3.58 -13.46 10.65
C PRO A 147 3.94 -13.16 9.19
N LYS A 148 5.23 -13.12 8.85
CA LYS A 148 5.72 -12.90 7.48
C LYS A 148 6.16 -14.19 6.78
N ALA A 149 6.06 -15.35 7.42
CA ALA A 149 6.42 -16.61 6.78
C ALA A 149 5.40 -16.98 5.71
N HIS A 150 5.86 -17.27 4.50
CA HIS A 150 5.01 -17.70 3.40
C HIS A 150 5.74 -18.67 2.45
N PRO A 151 5.01 -19.50 1.69
CA PRO A 151 5.59 -20.35 0.65
C PRO A 151 6.37 -19.53 -0.39
N GLY A 152 7.51 -20.06 -0.84
CA GLY A 152 8.27 -19.53 -1.99
C GLY A 152 7.62 -19.88 -3.34
N ARG A 153 8.23 -19.42 -4.44
CA ARG A 153 7.66 -19.53 -5.81
C ARG A 153 7.36 -20.97 -6.25
N ASP A 154 8.20 -21.92 -5.85
CA ASP A 154 8.10 -23.35 -6.22
C ASP A 154 7.90 -24.24 -4.97
N SER A 155 7.22 -23.71 -3.95
CA SER A 155 7.03 -24.42 -2.68
C SER A 155 6.08 -25.63 -2.80
N PRO A 156 6.33 -26.73 -2.05
CA PRO A 156 5.39 -27.84 -1.90
C PRO A 156 4.14 -27.47 -1.08
N LEU A 157 4.06 -26.24 -0.57
CA LEU A 157 2.98 -25.74 0.27
C LEU A 157 2.02 -24.84 -0.51
N GLU A 158 0.76 -24.85 -0.10
CA GLU A 158 -0.28 -23.93 -0.57
C GLU A 158 -1.11 -23.36 0.60
N PRO A 159 -1.73 -22.18 0.43
CA PRO A 159 -2.53 -21.57 1.49
C PRO A 159 -3.77 -22.40 1.83
N ALA A 160 -3.96 -22.71 3.12
CA ALA A 160 -5.13 -23.42 3.64
C ALA A 160 -6.20 -22.48 4.27
N GLY A 161 -5.92 -21.17 4.32
CA GLY A 161 -6.75 -20.16 4.98
C GLY A 161 -6.29 -19.86 6.41
N GLY A 162 -6.69 -18.70 6.96
CA GLY A 162 -6.33 -18.30 8.34
C GLY A 162 -4.84 -18.14 8.62
N GLY A 163 -4.00 -17.99 7.57
CA GLY A 163 -2.54 -17.93 7.70
C GLY A 163 -1.84 -19.29 7.76
N ALA A 164 -2.59 -20.41 7.69
CA ALA A 164 -2.03 -21.75 7.64
C ALA A 164 -1.66 -22.17 6.21
N PHE A 165 -0.70 -23.10 6.11
CA PHE A 165 -0.26 -23.71 4.86
C PHE A 165 -0.36 -25.23 4.93
N VAL A 166 -0.76 -25.86 3.83
CA VAL A 166 -0.90 -27.31 3.70
C VAL A 166 -0.02 -27.82 2.55
N THR A 167 0.41 -29.08 2.64
CA THR A 167 1.16 -29.74 1.56
C THR A 167 0.25 -30.01 0.37
N LYS A 168 0.73 -29.69 -0.84
CA LYS A 168 0.03 -29.97 -2.12
C LYS A 168 -0.14 -31.46 -2.39
N GLN A 169 0.73 -32.29 -1.81
CA GLN A 169 0.71 -33.73 -1.95
C GLN A 169 0.49 -34.41 -0.59
N PRO A 170 -0.19 -35.57 -0.57
CA PRO A 170 -0.30 -36.38 0.64
C PRO A 170 1.07 -36.81 1.16
N VAL A 171 1.20 -36.83 2.48
CA VAL A 171 2.40 -37.28 3.18
C VAL A 171 2.24 -38.75 3.56
N THR A 172 3.34 -39.52 3.57
CA THR A 172 3.36 -40.93 4.00
C THR A 172 4.43 -41.15 5.07
N ALA A 173 4.12 -41.97 6.07
CA ALA A 173 5.09 -42.36 7.09
C ALA A 173 6.34 -43.02 6.49
N GLY A 174 7.50 -42.77 7.10
CA GLY A 174 8.80 -43.28 6.64
C GLY A 174 9.50 -42.42 5.59
N THR A 175 8.82 -41.43 4.99
CA THR A 175 9.46 -40.45 4.09
C THR A 175 9.50 -39.06 4.76
N PRO A 176 10.68 -38.44 4.90
CA PRO A 176 10.78 -37.10 5.48
C PRO A 176 10.05 -36.04 4.65
N VAL A 177 9.31 -35.16 5.31
CA VAL A 177 8.58 -34.04 4.70
C VAL A 177 9.40 -32.77 4.78
N VAL A 178 9.38 -31.98 3.72
CA VAL A 178 10.00 -30.65 3.67
C VAL A 178 8.95 -29.57 3.67
N LEU A 179 9.07 -28.61 4.59
CA LEU A 179 8.18 -27.47 4.73
C LEU A 179 8.96 -26.15 4.60
N PRO A 180 9.51 -25.82 3.42
CA PRO A 180 10.28 -24.60 3.23
C PRO A 180 9.36 -23.37 3.20
N LEU A 181 9.68 -22.37 4.01
CA LEU A 181 9.03 -21.06 3.98
C LEU A 181 10.08 -19.95 3.83
N VAL A 182 9.64 -18.81 3.33
CA VAL A 182 10.45 -17.60 3.14
C VAL A 182 9.75 -16.40 3.80
N GLY A 183 10.38 -15.22 3.78
CA GLY A 183 9.76 -13.96 4.20
C GLY A 183 10.02 -13.55 5.66
N VAL A 184 10.62 -14.43 6.46
CA VAL A 184 11.23 -14.08 7.75
C VAL A 184 12.72 -13.83 7.52
N ALA A 185 13.26 -12.74 8.04
CA ALA A 185 14.69 -12.45 7.94
C ALA A 185 15.47 -13.23 9.04
N PRO A 186 16.73 -13.65 8.81
CA PRO A 186 17.51 -14.39 9.80
C PRO A 186 17.62 -13.69 11.16
N ASP A 187 17.67 -12.36 11.16
CA ASP A 187 17.75 -11.50 12.34
C ASP A 187 16.43 -11.34 13.10
N LEU A 188 15.31 -11.79 12.51
CA LEU A 188 13.98 -11.81 13.14
C LEU A 188 13.60 -13.22 13.65
N MET A 189 14.50 -14.20 13.55
CA MET A 189 14.25 -15.55 14.04
C MET A 189 14.28 -15.58 15.59
N PRO A 190 13.45 -16.41 16.24
CA PRO A 190 13.44 -16.55 17.70
C PRO A 190 14.81 -16.97 18.24
N ASP A 191 15.14 -16.58 19.48
CA ASP A 191 16.42 -16.91 20.13
C ASP A 191 16.73 -18.42 20.21
N GLY A 192 15.71 -19.28 20.09
CA GLY A 192 15.84 -20.73 20.05
C GLY A 192 16.16 -21.34 18.67
N ALA A 193 16.18 -20.52 17.61
CA ALA A 193 16.44 -20.96 16.25
C ALA A 193 17.91 -21.37 16.10
N LYS A 194 18.11 -22.59 15.60
CA LYS A 194 19.42 -23.16 15.27
C LYS A 194 19.50 -23.36 13.77
N LYS A 195 20.70 -23.73 13.30
CA LYS A 195 20.90 -24.15 11.91
C LYS A 195 19.94 -25.27 11.57
N ALA A 196 19.30 -25.15 10.40
CA ALA A 196 18.35 -26.12 9.92
C ALA A 196 19.03 -27.49 9.73
N ALA A 197 18.34 -28.56 10.10
CA ALA A 197 18.82 -29.92 9.94
C ALA A 197 17.83 -30.75 9.11
N THR A 198 18.35 -31.61 8.24
CA THR A 198 17.53 -32.55 7.49
C THR A 198 17.02 -33.64 8.41
N ALA A 199 15.70 -33.82 8.50
CA ALA A 199 15.11 -34.87 9.31
C ALA A 199 15.44 -36.26 8.78
N GLU A 200 15.79 -37.17 9.68
CA GLU A 200 16.03 -38.57 9.33
C GLU A 200 14.70 -39.34 9.18
N PRO A 201 14.63 -40.30 8.25
CA PRO A 201 13.47 -41.18 8.13
C PRO A 201 13.33 -42.06 9.38
N ALA A 202 12.10 -42.21 9.87
CA ALA A 202 11.80 -43.09 10.98
C ALA A 202 10.60 -43.99 10.63
N ASP A 203 10.76 -45.30 10.86
CA ASP A 203 9.74 -46.28 10.53
C ASP A 203 8.44 -46.02 11.28
N GLY A 204 7.34 -45.96 10.51
CA GLY A 204 6.01 -45.69 11.04
C GLY A 204 5.85 -44.30 11.65
N LYS A 205 6.70 -43.33 11.33
CA LYS A 205 6.51 -41.93 11.77
C LYS A 205 6.58 -40.98 10.59
N VAL A 206 5.91 -39.85 10.72
CA VAL A 206 6.06 -38.73 9.78
C VAL A 206 7.10 -37.80 10.38
N THR A 207 8.30 -37.80 9.81
CA THR A 207 9.36 -36.85 10.18
C THR A 207 9.44 -35.74 9.14
N GLY A 208 9.99 -34.60 9.51
CA GLY A 208 10.19 -33.53 8.54
C GLY A 208 10.95 -32.35 9.11
N THR A 209 11.24 -31.38 8.25
CA THR A 209 11.94 -30.15 8.61
C THR A 209 11.16 -28.95 8.10
N THR A 210 10.98 -27.95 8.96
CA THR A 210 10.52 -26.61 8.60
C THR A 210 11.62 -25.59 8.83
N TRP A 211 11.96 -24.82 7.79
CA TRP A 211 13.09 -23.89 7.85
C TRP A 211 12.92 -22.72 6.90
N GLN A 212 13.71 -21.68 7.16
CA GLN A 212 13.82 -20.51 6.33
C GLN A 212 14.65 -20.84 5.07
N ASP A 213 13.98 -21.06 3.94
CA ASP A 213 14.59 -21.34 2.62
C ASP A 213 15.14 -20.04 2.00
N PHE A 214 16.13 -19.46 2.68
CA PHE A 214 16.79 -18.24 2.26
C PHE A 214 18.27 -18.26 2.61
N THR A 215 19.11 -18.27 1.58
CA THR A 215 20.55 -18.09 1.70
C THR A 215 20.97 -16.72 1.14
N ARG A 216 21.76 -15.96 1.91
CA ARG A 216 22.26 -14.64 1.45
C ARG A 216 23.28 -14.79 0.33
N GLY A 217 22.94 -14.34 -0.87
CA GLY A 217 23.82 -14.27 -2.03
C GLY A 217 23.16 -14.85 -3.29
N LYS A 218 23.51 -14.35 -4.48
CA LYS A 218 22.97 -14.91 -5.74
C LYS A 218 23.61 -16.27 -6.03
N GLY A 219 22.80 -17.32 -6.16
CA GLY A 219 23.23 -18.64 -6.64
C GLY A 219 23.92 -19.54 -5.62
N VAL A 220 23.83 -19.23 -4.33
CA VAL A 220 24.53 -19.96 -3.25
C VAL A 220 23.67 -20.99 -2.50
N GLY A 221 22.36 -21.10 -2.80
CA GLY A 221 21.45 -22.05 -2.16
C GLY A 221 20.68 -22.91 -3.17
N LYS A 222 20.13 -24.04 -2.69
CA LYS A 222 19.24 -24.92 -3.46
C LYS A 222 17.81 -24.78 -2.92
N LEU A 223 16.89 -24.28 -3.75
CA LEU A 223 15.48 -24.18 -3.40
C LEU A 223 14.93 -25.53 -2.91
N GLY A 224 14.25 -25.52 -1.77
CA GLY A 224 13.66 -26.71 -1.15
C GLY A 224 14.65 -27.72 -0.57
N GLY A 225 15.95 -27.42 -0.55
CA GLY A 225 16.98 -28.23 0.10
C GLY A 225 17.56 -27.51 1.31
N VAL A 226 17.60 -28.20 2.46
CA VAL A 226 18.17 -27.63 3.69
C VAL A 226 19.66 -27.32 3.51
N ASP A 227 20.04 -26.05 3.67
CA ASP A 227 21.45 -25.62 3.71
C ASP A 227 21.93 -25.40 5.16
N ALA A 228 23.22 -25.62 5.41
CA ALA A 228 23.85 -25.40 6.71
C ALA A 228 23.91 -23.90 7.12
N ALA A 229 23.66 -22.97 6.19
CA ALA A 229 23.53 -21.55 6.45
C ALA A 229 22.11 -21.12 6.87
N GLU A 230 21.11 -21.98 6.66
CA GLU A 230 19.70 -21.68 6.91
C GLU A 230 19.30 -21.97 8.35
N LEU A 231 18.23 -21.32 8.81
CA LEU A 231 17.75 -21.44 10.19
C LEU A 231 16.41 -22.21 10.22
N GLY A 232 16.30 -23.11 11.19
CA GLY A 232 15.06 -23.84 11.46
C GLY A 232 14.01 -22.94 12.09
N TYR A 233 12.74 -23.13 11.72
CA TYR A 233 11.63 -22.39 12.33
C TYR A 233 11.24 -23.01 13.67
N ALA A 234 12.10 -22.80 14.66
CA ALA A 234 11.92 -23.28 16.03
C ALA A 234 10.57 -22.83 16.62
N GLY A 235 9.82 -23.77 17.20
CA GLY A 235 8.54 -23.44 17.83
C GLY A 235 7.34 -23.40 16.87
N MET A 236 7.52 -23.65 15.57
CA MET A 236 6.39 -23.72 14.64
C MET A 236 5.50 -24.93 14.94
N LYS A 237 4.19 -24.70 15.08
CA LYS A 237 3.19 -25.74 15.24
C LYS A 237 3.01 -26.48 13.91
N ILE A 238 3.12 -27.80 13.94
CA ILE A 238 2.91 -28.68 12.78
C ILE A 238 1.73 -29.62 13.09
N GLU A 239 0.80 -29.70 12.16
CA GLU A 239 -0.39 -30.54 12.28
C GLU A 239 -0.44 -31.56 11.16
N ALA A 240 -0.77 -32.80 11.50
CA ALA A 240 -1.19 -33.80 10.53
C ALA A 240 -2.70 -33.74 10.39
N VAL A 241 -3.17 -33.63 9.16
CA VAL A 241 -4.58 -33.50 8.83
C VAL A 241 -4.98 -34.69 7.96
N LYS A 242 -6.04 -35.38 8.38
CA LYS A 242 -6.64 -36.49 7.65
C LYS A 242 -8.13 -36.23 7.50
N ASP A 243 -8.63 -36.30 6.28
CA ASP A 243 -10.05 -36.06 5.97
C ASP A 243 -10.59 -34.71 6.48
N GLY A 244 -9.71 -33.69 6.59
CA GLY A 244 -10.04 -32.35 7.08
C GLY A 244 -9.98 -32.19 8.60
N GLU A 245 -9.68 -33.24 9.36
CA GLU A 245 -9.51 -33.19 10.81
C GLU A 245 -8.03 -33.32 11.22
N VAL A 246 -7.64 -32.57 12.25
CA VAL A 246 -6.30 -32.64 12.84
C VAL A 246 -6.19 -33.94 13.65
N VAL A 247 -5.38 -34.88 13.19
CA VAL A 247 -5.19 -36.20 13.83
C VAL A 247 -3.96 -36.24 14.75
N ALA A 248 -2.99 -35.37 14.53
CA ALA A 248 -1.84 -35.20 15.41
C ALA A 248 -1.26 -33.79 15.31
N THR A 249 -0.61 -33.34 16.38
CA THR A 249 0.05 -32.03 16.46
C THR A 249 1.40 -32.18 17.13
N THR A 250 2.40 -31.45 16.64
CA THR A 250 3.72 -31.33 17.24
C THR A 250 4.26 -29.92 17.04
N THR A 251 5.44 -29.65 17.60
CA THR A 251 6.13 -28.38 17.45
C THR A 251 7.54 -28.64 16.94
N ALA A 252 8.00 -27.84 15.98
CA ALA A 252 9.34 -27.93 15.44
C ALA A 252 10.40 -27.61 16.50
N ALA A 253 11.45 -28.43 16.53
CA ALA A 253 12.62 -28.24 17.38
C ALA A 253 13.46 -27.03 16.92
N GLY A 254 14.52 -26.70 17.68
CA GLY A 254 15.39 -25.56 17.39
C GLY A 254 15.98 -25.57 15.96
N ASP A 255 16.29 -26.76 15.44
CA ASP A 255 16.83 -26.98 14.09
C ASP A 255 15.73 -27.15 13.02
N GLY A 256 14.47 -26.90 13.37
CA GLY A 256 13.33 -27.02 12.48
C GLY A 256 12.81 -28.44 12.29
N THR A 257 13.46 -29.45 12.85
CA THR A 257 13.01 -30.84 12.72
C THR A 257 11.77 -31.10 13.57
N PHE A 258 10.89 -31.98 13.10
CA PHE A 258 9.72 -32.43 13.84
C PHE A 258 9.44 -33.91 13.60
N THR A 259 8.64 -34.50 14.48
CA THR A 259 8.20 -35.89 14.38
C THR A 259 6.75 -36.01 14.83
N LEU A 260 5.95 -36.64 14.00
CA LEU A 260 4.55 -36.98 14.25
C LEU A 260 4.39 -38.51 14.33
N PRO A 261 3.47 -39.01 15.17
CA PRO A 261 3.26 -40.45 15.37
C PRO A 261 2.67 -41.14 14.13
N ALA A 262 2.74 -42.48 14.07
CA ALA A 262 2.19 -43.30 12.98
C ALA A 262 0.70 -43.12 12.71
N ALA A 263 -0.04 -42.73 13.75
CA ALA A 263 -1.48 -42.55 13.71
C ALA A 263 -1.91 -41.21 13.06
N ALA A 264 -0.92 -40.39 12.71
CA ALA A 264 -1.05 -39.13 11.98
C ALA A 264 -1.33 -39.35 10.49
#